data_AF-A0A7C5HJP0-F1
#
_entry.id   AF-A0A7C5HJP0-F1
#
_cell.length_a   1.000
_cell.length_b   1.000
_cell.length_c   1.000
_cell.angle_alpha   90.00
_cell.angle_beta   90.00
_cell.angle_gamma   90.00
#
_symmetry.space_group_name_H-M   'P 1'
#
loop_
_entity.id
_entity.type
_entity.pdbx_description
1 polymer ?
#
loop_
_entity_poly.entity_id
_entity_poly.type
_entity_poly.pdbx_seq_one_letter_code
_entity_poly.pdbx_strand_id
1 'polypeptide(L)'
;MKSFIAAVNNGETGFAIGNSVYLPFHCEIISIWIGKEMSLLSAPDMISDLADEETIGIREGDSFTNLVFRKWGDLARELGNHKGHIILHAAEKGADIFKSENLHYIRMGFHDHDKELAMKIIDDPFRL
;
A
#
# COMPACT_ATOMS: atom_id res chain seq x y z
N MET A 1 14.20 -11.99 7.51
CA MET A 1 13.11 -11.05 7.15
C MET A 1 12.67 -11.37 5.74
N LYS A 2 11.36 -11.31 5.47
CA LYS A 2 10.81 -11.66 4.16
C LYS A 2 10.93 -10.46 3.22
N SER A 3 11.47 -10.67 2.02
CA SER A 3 11.49 -9.65 0.97
C SER A 3 10.06 -9.35 0.52
N PHE A 4 9.66 -8.07 0.52
CA PHE A 4 8.34 -7.71 0.00
C PHE A 4 8.26 -7.98 -1.50
N ILE A 5 9.36 -7.78 -2.24
CA ILE A 5 9.39 -8.03 -3.69
C ILE A 5 9.07 -9.50 -3.96
N ALA A 6 9.73 -10.40 -3.22
CA ALA A 6 9.47 -11.83 -3.32
C ALA A 6 8.05 -12.18 -2.88
N ALA A 7 7.55 -11.61 -1.77
CA ALA A 7 6.20 -11.88 -1.28
C ALA A 7 5.12 -11.47 -2.31
N VAL A 8 5.25 -10.29 -2.91
CA VAL A 8 4.31 -9.80 -3.93
C VAL A 8 4.40 -10.65 -5.20
N ASN A 9 5.61 -10.99 -5.67
CA ASN A 9 5.78 -11.82 -6.87
C ASN A 9 5.30 -13.27 -6.69
N ASN A 10 5.32 -13.78 -5.45
CA ASN A 10 4.78 -15.10 -5.10
C ASN A 10 3.26 -15.12 -4.95
N GLY A 11 2.58 -13.99 -5.17
CA GLY A 11 1.12 -13.89 -5.10
C GLY A 11 0.55 -13.90 -3.68
N GLU A 12 1.35 -13.52 -2.69
CA GLU A 12 0.86 -13.37 -1.33
C GLU A 12 -0.11 -12.20 -1.22
N THR A 13 -1.09 -12.34 -0.32
CA THR A 13 -2.16 -11.36 -0.13
C THR A 13 -2.04 -10.69 1.23
N GLY A 14 -2.42 -9.42 1.26
CA GLY A 14 -2.67 -8.69 2.51
C GLY A 14 -4.15 -8.72 2.85
N PHE A 15 -4.53 -8.00 3.89
CA PHE A 15 -5.95 -7.78 4.19
C PHE A 15 -6.24 -6.42 4.84
N ALA A 16 -7.49 -5.98 4.77
CA ALA A 16 -8.00 -4.76 5.39
C ALA A 16 -9.09 -5.05 6.42
N ILE A 17 -9.00 -4.40 7.59
CA ILE A 17 -10.04 -4.43 8.64
C ILE A 17 -10.24 -3.01 9.15
N GLY A 18 -11.47 -2.49 9.00
CA GLY A 18 -11.78 -1.10 9.36
C GLY A 18 -10.88 -0.13 8.60
N ASN A 19 -10.13 0.69 9.31
CA ASN A 19 -9.18 1.64 8.75
C ASN A 19 -7.74 1.10 8.65
N SER A 20 -7.55 -0.20 8.79
CA SER A 20 -6.23 -0.82 8.87
C SER A 20 -5.96 -1.74 7.69
N VAL A 21 -4.74 -1.66 7.13
CA VAL A 21 -4.20 -2.57 6.12
C VAL A 21 -3.05 -3.37 6.74
N TYR A 22 -3.00 -4.67 6.45
CA TYR A 22 -2.00 -5.61 6.95
C TYR A 22 -1.25 -6.20 5.77
N LEU A 23 0.06 -5.97 5.74
CA LEU A 23 0.98 -6.46 4.71
C LEU A 23 1.73 -7.68 5.24
N PRO A 24 1.85 -8.79 4.48
CA PRO A 24 2.52 -10.02 4.91
C PRO A 24 4.07 -9.92 4.88
N PHE A 25 4.61 -8.70 4.98
CA PHE A 25 6.03 -8.39 4.92
C PHE A 25 6.32 -7.05 5.61
N HIS A 26 7.61 -6.79 5.83
CA HIS A 26 8.10 -5.48 6.27
C HIS A 26 8.66 -4.68 5.10
N CYS A 27 8.53 -3.37 5.15
CA CYS A 27 9.08 -2.45 4.16
C CYS A 27 9.35 -1.09 4.80
N GLU A 28 10.27 -0.31 4.22
CA GLU A 28 10.40 1.12 4.54
C GLU A 28 9.49 1.91 3.60
N ILE A 29 8.50 2.60 4.15
CA ILE A 29 7.52 3.35 3.36
C ILE A 29 7.99 4.78 3.19
N ILE A 30 8.05 5.23 1.93
CA ILE A 30 8.39 6.59 1.55
C ILE A 30 7.12 7.41 1.39
N SER A 31 6.13 6.90 0.66
CA SER A 31 4.88 7.63 0.41
C SER A 31 3.71 6.71 0.11
N ILE A 32 2.50 7.23 0.35
CA ILE A 32 1.24 6.50 0.24
C ILE A 32 0.24 7.35 -0.55
N TRP A 33 -0.36 6.73 -1.57
CA TRP A 33 -1.43 7.31 -2.38
C TRP A 33 -2.67 6.43 -2.32
N ILE A 34 -3.86 7.04 -2.37
CA ILE A 34 -5.11 6.34 -2.59
C ILE A 34 -5.74 6.85 -3.88
N GLY A 35 -5.98 5.92 -4.81
CA GLY A 35 -6.74 6.19 -6.01
C GLY A 35 -8.13 5.58 -5.92
N LYS A 36 -9.10 6.23 -6.57
CA LYS A 36 -10.39 5.62 -6.92
C LYS A 36 -10.34 5.20 -8.39
N GLU A 37 -10.84 4.02 -8.71
CA GLU A 37 -10.84 3.46 -10.07
C GLU A 37 -11.85 4.17 -11.00
N MET A 38 -12.72 5.04 -10.46
CA MET A 38 -13.67 5.80 -11.25
C MET A 38 -13.06 7.08 -11.83
N SER A 39 -12.43 6.94 -13.00
CA SER A 39 -12.29 7.92 -14.10
C SER A 39 -10.93 7.75 -14.74
N LEU A 40 -10.90 7.52 -16.05
CA LEU A 40 -9.73 7.42 -16.94
C LEU A 40 -8.77 8.65 -16.90
N LEU A 41 -9.01 9.63 -16.01
CA LEU A 41 -8.39 10.96 -15.98
C LEU A 41 -7.93 11.41 -14.58
N SER A 42 -8.22 10.68 -13.50
CA SER A 42 -7.80 11.11 -12.16
C SER A 42 -6.53 10.40 -11.73
N ALA A 43 -5.42 11.14 -11.64
CA ALA A 43 -4.24 10.71 -10.91
C ALA A 43 -4.63 10.36 -9.46
N PRO A 44 -4.03 9.33 -8.84
CA PRO A 44 -4.34 8.95 -7.47
C PRO A 44 -4.04 10.12 -6.50
N ASP A 45 -4.91 10.31 -5.51
CA ASP A 45 -4.73 11.35 -4.51
C ASP A 45 -3.57 10.96 -3.57
N MET A 46 -2.58 11.83 -3.45
CA MET A 46 -1.51 11.67 -2.48
C MET A 46 -2.05 11.94 -1.09
N ILE A 47 -1.99 10.93 -0.22
CA ILE A 47 -2.45 11.04 1.16
C ILE A 47 -1.34 11.55 2.05
N SER A 48 -0.13 11.03 1.85
CA SER A 48 1.02 11.39 2.64
C SER A 48 2.31 11.12 1.87
N ASP A 49 3.13 12.16 1.79
CA ASP A 49 4.56 12.05 1.50
C ASP A 49 5.28 11.95 2.85
N LEU A 50 6.14 10.94 3.02
CA LEU A 50 6.78 10.57 4.29
C LEU A 50 5.78 10.45 5.45
N ALA A 51 5.25 9.23 5.65
CA ALA A 51 4.23 8.85 6.65
C ALA A 51 3.95 9.90 7.74
N ASP A 52 3.03 10.83 7.47
CA ASP A 52 2.53 11.81 8.40
C ASP A 52 1.79 11.07 9.52
N GLU A 53 2.34 11.08 10.73
CA GLU A 53 1.80 10.34 11.87
C GLU A 53 0.36 10.73 12.21
N GLU A 54 -0.10 11.93 11.85
CA GLU A 54 -1.50 12.34 12.04
C GLU A 54 -2.45 11.64 11.06
N THR A 55 -1.93 11.24 9.90
CA THR A 55 -2.70 10.70 8.78
C THR A 55 -2.57 9.17 8.70
N ILE A 56 -1.37 8.63 8.91
CA ILE A 56 -1.05 7.20 8.86
C ILE A 56 -0.29 6.81 10.14
N GLY A 57 -0.77 5.79 10.85
CA GLY A 57 0.04 5.07 11.83
C GLY A 57 0.69 3.85 11.21
N ILE A 58 1.99 3.64 11.43
CA ILE A 58 2.70 2.42 11.02
C ILE A 58 2.99 1.59 12.28
N ARG A 59 2.67 0.30 12.24
CA ARG A 59 2.99 -0.68 13.28
C ARG A 59 3.67 -1.88 12.65
N GLU A 60 4.65 -2.43 13.35
CA GLU A 60 5.33 -3.66 12.93
C GLU A 60 5.00 -4.76 13.94
N GLY A 61 4.54 -5.90 13.44
CA GLY A 61 4.47 -7.15 14.21
C GLY A 61 5.66 -8.04 13.88
N ASP A 62 5.63 -9.30 14.32
CA ASP A 62 6.77 -10.23 14.11
C ASP A 62 7.05 -10.54 12.63
N SER A 63 6.03 -10.46 11.78
CA SER A 63 6.11 -10.83 10.36
C SER A 63 5.27 -9.96 9.43
N PHE A 64 4.77 -8.83 9.91
CA PHE A 64 3.83 -7.99 9.14
C PHE A 64 4.03 -6.51 9.44
N THR A 65 3.73 -5.68 8.43
CA THR A 65 3.54 -4.24 8.61
C THR A 65 2.04 -3.94 8.59
N ASN A 66 1.58 -3.16 9.57
CA ASN A 66 0.22 -2.68 9.67
C ASN A 66 0.17 -1.16 9.47
N LEU A 67 -0.65 -0.73 8.52
CA LEU A 67 -0.92 0.67 8.20
C LEU A 67 -2.30 1.03 8.74
N VAL A 68 -2.37 2.05 9.59
CA VAL A 68 -3.59 2.54 10.22
C VAL A 68 -3.93 3.91 9.67
N PHE A 69 -4.97 3.99 8.83
CA PHE A 69 -5.41 5.21 8.16
C PHE A 69 -6.29 6.04 9.10
N ARG A 70 -5.69 6.97 9.85
CA ARG A 70 -6.36 7.63 10.99
C ARG A 70 -7.53 8.53 10.61
N LYS A 71 -7.50 9.09 9.39
CA LYS A 71 -8.56 9.97 8.84
C LYS A 71 -9.60 9.21 7.99
N TRP A 72 -9.51 7.89 7.91
CA TRP A 72 -10.44 7.03 7.16
C TRP A 72 -11.26 6.15 8.09
N GLY A 73 -12.49 5.83 7.66
CA GLY A 73 -13.40 4.99 8.41
C GLY A 73 -13.20 3.52 8.11
N ASP A 74 -13.90 3.00 7.11
CA ASP A 74 -13.81 1.59 6.71
C ASP A 74 -13.29 1.53 5.28
N LEU A 75 -12.02 1.14 5.12
CA LEU A 75 -11.35 1.09 3.83
C LEU A 75 -11.98 0.07 2.89
N ALA A 76 -12.42 -1.08 3.41
CA ALA A 76 -13.09 -2.08 2.57
C ALA A 76 -14.44 -1.54 2.06
N ARG A 77 -15.16 -0.79 2.88
CA ARG A 77 -16.40 -0.12 2.44
C ARG A 77 -16.14 1.02 1.44
N GLU A 78 -15.06 1.77 1.64
CA GLU A 78 -14.75 2.96 0.84
C GLU A 78 -14.05 2.65 -0.50
N LEU A 79 -13.17 1.63 -0.52
CA LEU A 79 -12.30 1.28 -1.64
C LEU A 79 -12.58 -0.13 -2.22
N GLY A 80 -13.32 -0.97 -1.50
CA GLY A 80 -13.71 -2.31 -1.96
C GLY A 80 -14.57 -2.31 -3.20
N ASN A 81 -14.87 -3.50 -3.69
CA ASN A 81 -15.60 -3.73 -4.95
C ASN A 81 -14.94 -3.05 -6.15
N HIS A 82 -13.61 -3.15 -6.23
CA HIS A 82 -12.83 -2.53 -7.29
C HIS A 82 -13.05 -1.01 -7.41
N LYS A 83 -13.44 -0.33 -6.32
CA LYS A 83 -13.67 1.13 -6.33
C LYS A 83 -12.39 1.92 -6.14
N GLY A 84 -11.33 1.32 -5.61
CA GLY A 84 -10.07 2.00 -5.39
C GLY A 84 -8.88 1.09 -5.15
N HIS A 85 -7.74 1.73 -4.98
CA HIS A 85 -6.46 1.10 -4.73
C HIS A 85 -5.61 2.00 -3.84
N ILE A 86 -4.66 1.39 -3.13
CA ILE A 86 -3.56 2.10 -2.48
C ILE A 86 -2.29 1.86 -3.29
N ILE A 87 -1.46 2.89 -3.47
CA ILE A 87 -0.10 2.74 -3.97
C ILE A 87 0.85 3.05 -2.81
N LEU A 88 1.82 2.17 -2.58
CA LEU A 88 2.94 2.41 -1.69
C LEU A 88 4.18 2.63 -2.55
N HIS A 89 4.98 3.64 -2.22
CA HIS A 89 6.35 3.75 -2.68
C HIS A 89 7.23 3.38 -1.50
N ALA A 90 7.97 2.29 -1.67
CA ALA A 90 8.65 1.64 -0.56
C ALA A 90 9.96 0.99 -1.00
N ALA A 91 10.83 0.79 -0.02
CA ALA A 91 12.04 0.00 -0.15
C ALA A 91 11.96 -1.26 0.73
N GLU A 92 12.85 -2.22 0.44
CA GLU A 92 13.02 -3.37 1.33
C GLU A 92 13.50 -2.87 2.69
N LYS A 93 13.07 -3.54 3.77
CA LYS A 93 13.47 -3.13 5.11
C LYS A 93 15.01 -3.13 5.23
N GLY A 94 15.58 -2.01 5.66
CA GLY A 94 17.03 -1.83 5.77
C GLY A 94 17.76 -1.54 4.45
N ALA A 95 17.06 -1.39 3.33
CA ALA A 95 17.66 -0.91 2.08
C ALA A 95 17.92 0.60 2.12
N ASP A 96 18.87 1.06 1.30
CA ASP A 96 19.17 2.49 1.15
C ASP A 96 18.09 3.16 0.30
N ILE A 97 17.26 3.97 0.94
CA ILE A 97 16.11 4.66 0.33
C ILE A 97 16.53 5.80 -0.62
N PHE A 98 17.80 6.20 -0.62
CA PHE A 98 18.31 7.23 -1.54
C PHE A 98 18.76 6.65 -2.88
N LYS A 99 18.78 5.33 -3.02
CA LYS A 99 19.08 4.62 -4.26
C LYS A 99 17.79 4.24 -4.98
N SER A 100 17.57 4.82 -6.16
CA SER A 100 16.34 4.63 -6.94
C SER A 100 16.06 3.16 -7.28
N GLU A 101 17.10 2.34 -7.42
CA GLU A 101 16.97 0.91 -7.72
C GLU A 101 16.38 0.09 -6.57
N ASN A 102 16.39 0.62 -5.34
CA ASN A 102 15.79 -0.02 -4.17
C ASN A 102 14.33 0.41 -3.96
N LEU A 103 13.85 1.37 -4.73
CA LEU A 103 12.53 1.95 -4.58
C LEU A 103 11.57 1.31 -5.57
N HIS A 104 10.43 0.85 -5.05
CA HIS A 104 9.41 0.19 -5.85
C HIS A 104 8.03 0.72 -5.51
N TYR A 105 7.15 0.68 -6.50
CA TYR A 105 5.73 0.96 -6.32
C TYR A 105 4.94 -0.33 -6.15
N ILE A 106 4.18 -0.44 -5.07
CA ILE A 106 3.30 -1.56 -4.78
C ILE A 106 1.87 -1.05 -4.87
N ARG A 107 1.09 -1.55 -5.85
CA ARG A 107 -0.35 -1.30 -5.94
C ARG A 107 -1.10 -2.38 -5.17
N MET A 108 -2.00 -1.95 -4.29
CA MET A 108 -2.89 -2.81 -3.51
C MET A 108 -4.33 -2.56 -3.94
N GLY A 109 -4.94 -3.56 -4.57
CA GLY A 109 -6.34 -3.53 -4.98
C GLY A 109 -7.24 -4.21 -3.95
N PHE A 110 -8.41 -3.62 -3.72
CA PHE A 110 -9.43 -4.18 -2.85
C PHE A 110 -10.41 -5.01 -3.69
N HIS A 111 -10.52 -6.30 -3.39
CA HIS A 111 -11.45 -7.20 -4.07
C HIS A 111 -12.87 -7.12 -3.47
N ASP A 112 -13.86 -7.61 -4.23
CA ASP A 112 -15.25 -7.72 -3.78
C ASP A 112 -15.36 -8.66 -2.56
N HIS A 113 -16.12 -8.25 -1.55
CA HIS A 113 -16.59 -9.03 -0.38
C HIS A 113 -15.53 -9.61 0.58
N ASP A 114 -14.32 -9.89 0.11
CA ASP A 114 -13.25 -10.41 0.94
C ASP A 114 -12.41 -9.26 1.50
N LYS A 115 -11.98 -9.43 2.75
CA LYS A 115 -11.03 -8.51 3.40
C LYS A 115 -9.66 -8.54 2.73
N GLU A 116 -9.45 -9.39 1.74
CA GLU A 116 -8.17 -9.61 1.08
C GLU A 116 -7.78 -8.47 0.13
N LEU A 117 -6.47 -8.23 0.07
CA LEU A 117 -5.84 -7.24 -0.80
C LEU A 117 -4.94 -7.96 -1.79
N ALA A 118 -5.20 -7.76 -3.08
CA ALA A 118 -4.26 -8.18 -4.11
C ALA A 118 -3.17 -7.14 -4.24
N MET A 119 -1.92 -7.61 -4.28
CA MET A 119 -0.75 -6.74 -4.38
C MET A 119 -0.03 -6.98 -5.71
N LYS A 120 0.49 -5.91 -6.29
CA LYS A 120 1.27 -5.98 -7.53
C LYS A 120 2.35 -4.91 -7.52
N ILE A 121 3.58 -5.29 -7.86
CA ILE A 121 4.64 -4.33 -8.18
C ILE A 121 4.31 -3.70 -9.54
N ILE A 122 4.29 -2.38 -9.58
CA ILE A 122 4.00 -1.62 -10.80
C ILE A 122 5.19 -0.71 -11.14
N ASP A 123 5.26 -0.30 -12.39
CA ASP A 123 6.12 0.80 -12.80
C ASP A 123 5.65 2.11 -12.14
N ASP A 124 6.50 3.14 -12.20
CA ASP A 124 6.18 4.47 -11.70
C ASP A 124 4.85 4.98 -12.30
N PRO A 125 3.78 5.09 -11.48
CA PRO A 125 2.45 5.46 -11.97
C PRO A 125 2.37 6.94 -12.42
N PHE A 126 3.42 7.73 -12.20
CA PHE A 126 3.50 9.14 -12.55
C PHE A 126 4.36 9.39 -13.80
N ARG A 127 4.99 8.36 -14.37
CA ARG A 127 5.66 8.46 -15.67
C ARG A 127 4.62 8.46 -16.79
N LEU A 128 4.38 9.65 -17.35
CA LEU A 128 3.60 9.88 -18.58
C LEU A 128 4.43 9.58 -19.84
#